data_AF-A0A818Q331-F1
#
_entry.id   AF-A0A818Q331-F1
#
_cell.length_a   1.000
_cell.length_b   1.000
_cell.length_c   1.000
_cell.angle_alpha   90.00
_cell.angle_beta   90.00
_cell.angle_gamma   90.00
#
_symmetry.space_group_name_H-M   'P 1'
#
loop_
_entity.id
_entity.type
_entity.pdbx_description
1 polymer ?
#
loop_
_entity_poly.entity_id
_entity_poly.type
_entity_poly.pdbx_seq_one_letter_code
_entity_poly.pdbx_strand_id
1 'polypeptide(L)'
;MQLFIIIILVISFGFAFIGITTNYWYQSPSNEFNEGLWVICRLHASTAHSSTISEVCDKIPYFKSQGLAITGIIFLSISIILSTIQRYKKTDRLLAYLTITTLTLDTLLLILSCLLFPREMNIRRLGYSLSFVLCSSLLSFLTIGLVAFNARTSQSI
;
A
#
# COMPACT_ATOMS: atom_id res chain seq x y z
N MET A 1 13.43 -18.49 -9.68
CA MET A 1 12.32 -17.56 -9.99
C MET A 1 11.34 -17.38 -8.82
N GLN A 2 10.72 -18.44 -8.30
CA GLN A 2 9.67 -18.28 -7.26
C GLN A 2 10.12 -17.61 -5.96
N LEU A 3 11.33 -17.92 -5.45
CA LEU A 3 11.87 -17.27 -4.25
C LEU A 3 12.02 -15.75 -4.44
N PHE A 4 12.49 -15.33 -5.61
CA PHE A 4 12.65 -13.92 -5.96
C PHE A 4 11.29 -13.20 -6.01
N ILE A 5 10.27 -13.83 -6.61
CA ILE A 5 8.89 -13.35 -6.60
C ILE A 5 8.38 -13.15 -5.16
N ILE A 6 8.60 -14.12 -4.27
CA ILE A 6 8.17 -14.01 -2.86
C ILE A 6 8.87 -12.84 -2.16
N ILE A 7 10.18 -12.65 -2.39
CA ILE A 7 10.93 -11.53 -1.80
C ILE A 7 10.35 -10.18 -2.27
N ILE A 8 10.05 -10.02 -3.56
CA ILE A 8 9.43 -8.79 -4.08
C ILE A 8 8.07 -8.54 -3.41
N LEU A 9 7.26 -9.59 -3.24
CA LEU A 9 5.95 -9.44 -2.58
C LEU A 9 6.07 -9.05 -1.11
N VAL A 10 7.05 -9.58 -0.38
CA VAL A 10 7.31 -9.18 1.02
C VAL A 10 7.75 -7.73 1.11
N ILE A 11 8.60 -7.26 0.19
CA ILE A 11 9.00 -5.85 0.10
C ILE A 11 7.79 -4.97 -0.25
N SER A 12 6.98 -5.40 -1.23
CA SER A 12 5.73 -4.72 -1.59
C SER A 12 4.81 -4.58 -0.38
N PHE A 13 4.63 -5.66 0.39
CA PHE A 13 3.83 -5.65 1.61
C PHE A 13 4.38 -4.67 2.65
N GLY A 14 5.69 -4.63 2.85
CA GLY A 14 6.34 -3.64 3.73
C GLY A 14 6.02 -2.20 3.32
N PHE A 15 6.13 -1.89 2.03
CA PHE A 15 5.79 -0.55 1.52
C PHE A 15 4.29 -0.22 1.64
N ALA A 16 3.39 -1.16 1.34
CA ALA A 16 1.96 -0.95 1.52
C ALA A 16 1.62 -0.70 2.99
N PHE A 17 2.20 -1.50 3.90
CA PHE A 17 1.99 -1.37 5.33
C PHE A 17 2.48 -0.01 5.86
N ILE A 18 3.72 0.38 5.51
CA ILE A 18 4.27 1.70 5.89
C ILE A 18 3.41 2.81 5.31
N GLY A 19 3.06 2.73 4.03
CA GLY A 19 2.23 3.74 3.36
C GLY A 19 0.86 3.90 4.02
N ILE A 20 0.21 2.82 4.42
CA ILE A 20 -1.12 2.86 5.04
C ILE A 20 -1.08 3.31 6.50
N THR A 21 -0.04 2.97 7.24
CA THR A 21 0.04 3.24 8.70
C THR A 21 0.65 4.60 9.04
N THR A 22 1.46 5.17 8.15
CA THR A 22 2.10 6.47 8.37
C THR A 22 1.16 7.64 8.08
N ASN A 23 1.34 8.74 8.82
CA ASN A 23 0.43 9.87 8.82
C ASN A 23 0.79 10.97 7.81
N TYR A 24 1.38 10.60 6.67
CA TYR A 24 1.97 11.52 5.71
C TYR A 24 1.44 11.27 4.30
N TRP A 25 0.12 11.14 4.17
CA TRP A 25 -0.56 11.12 2.89
C TRP A 25 -0.64 12.52 2.30
N TYR A 26 -0.97 13.50 3.14
CA TYR A 26 -0.99 14.91 2.80
C TYR A 26 -0.29 15.73 3.87
N GLN A 27 0.36 16.81 3.43
CA GLN A 27 0.98 17.79 4.31
C GLN A 27 0.53 19.18 3.93
N SER A 28 0.33 20.04 4.93
CA SER A 28 0.11 21.46 4.67
C SER A 28 1.42 22.09 4.13
N PRO A 29 1.34 23.06 3.19
CA PRO A 29 2.51 23.78 2.69
C PRO A 29 3.32 24.48 3.78
N SER A 30 2.65 24.88 4.87
CA SER A 30 3.23 25.52 6.05
C SER A 30 3.70 24.54 7.12
N ASN A 31 3.61 23.23 6.89
CA ASN A 31 3.89 22.16 7.88
C ASN A 31 3.06 22.28 9.17
N GLU A 32 1.88 22.90 9.11
CA GLU A 32 0.96 23.05 10.24
C GLU A 32 0.21 21.75 10.55
N PHE A 33 0.04 20.87 9.57
CA PHE A 33 -0.55 19.55 9.80
C PHE A 33 -0.02 18.48 8.85
N ASN A 34 -0.02 17.25 9.36
CA ASN A 34 0.21 16.01 8.62
C ASN A 34 -1.07 15.17 8.69
N GLU A 35 -1.53 14.71 7.54
CA GLU A 35 -2.73 13.90 7.43
C GLU A 35 -2.38 12.51 6.91
N GLY A 36 -2.83 11.51 7.66
CA GLY A 36 -2.76 10.10 7.30
C GLY A 36 -4.13 9.51 6.96
N LEU A 37 -4.11 8.21 6.69
CA LEU A 37 -5.33 7.44 6.48
C LEU A 37 -6.17 7.27 7.76
N TRP A 38 -5.55 7.36 8.93
CA TRP A 38 -6.20 7.06 10.23
C TRP A 38 -6.41 8.30 11.10
N VAL A 39 -5.45 9.23 11.06
CA VAL A 39 -5.41 10.41 11.93
C VAL A 39 -4.92 11.63 11.16
N ILE A 40 -5.33 12.80 11.63
CA ILE A 40 -4.69 14.09 11.29
C ILE A 40 -3.96 14.59 12.51
N CYS A 41 -2.68 14.89 12.37
CA CYS A 41 -1.86 15.51 13.40
C CYS A 41 -1.61 16.97 13.06
N ARG A 42 -1.98 17.87 13.97
CA ARG A 42 -1.82 19.33 13.85
C ARG A 42 -0.73 19.79 14.81
N LEU A 43 0.14 20.66 14.33
CA LEU A 43 1.15 21.35 15.14
C LEU A 43 0.55 22.67 15.63
N HIS A 44 0.31 22.77 16.94
CA HIS A 44 -0.10 24.02 17.55
C HIS A 44 1.13 24.74 18.11
N ALA A 45 1.44 25.92 17.55
CA ALA A 45 2.31 26.88 18.19
C ALA A 45 1.49 27.60 19.27
N SER A 46 1.72 27.29 20.56
CA SER A 46 1.02 27.99 21.64
C SER A 46 1.45 29.46 21.68
N THR A 47 0.51 30.39 21.65
CA THR A 47 0.75 31.84 21.71
C THR A 47 1.05 32.37 23.12
N ALA A 48 1.43 31.53 24.08
CA ALA A 48 1.71 31.94 25.45
C ALA A 48 2.95 31.23 26.03
N HIS A 49 4.11 31.91 25.97
CA HIS A 49 5.33 31.73 26.78
C HIS A 49 5.93 30.33 27.03
N SER A 50 5.48 29.26 26.36
CA SER A 50 6.13 27.95 26.42
C SER A 50 6.62 27.52 25.03
N SER A 51 7.90 27.21 24.93
CA SER A 51 8.61 26.79 23.70
C SER A 51 8.33 25.34 23.29
N THR A 52 7.30 24.70 23.85
CA THR A 52 6.92 23.32 23.54
C THR A 52 5.87 23.31 22.43
N ILE A 53 6.29 22.96 21.22
CA ILE A 53 5.39 22.64 20.11
C ILE A 53 4.60 21.40 20.51
N SER A 54 3.28 21.54 20.69
CA SER A 54 2.40 20.41 21.00
C SER A 54 1.77 19.88 19.72
N GLU A 55 2.01 18.59 19.41
CA GLU A 55 1.33 17.88 18.33
C GLU A 55 0.03 17.25 18.88
N VAL A 56 -1.10 17.62 18.27
CA VAL A 56 -2.42 17.07 18.61
C VAL A 56 -2.90 16.22 17.44
N CYS A 57 -3.17 14.93 17.69
CA CYS A 57 -3.61 13.99 16.66
C CYS A 57 -5.07 13.56 16.88
N ASP A 58 -5.92 13.85 15.91
CA ASP A 58 -7.35 13.50 15.91
C ASP A 58 -7.61 12.34 14.95
N LYS A 59 -8.46 11.39 15.37
CA LYS A 59 -8.89 10.26 14.50
C LYS A 59 -9.93 10.73 13.50
N ILE A 60 -9.78 10.33 12.24
CA ILE A 60 -10.73 10.68 11.18
C ILE A 60 -11.32 9.42 10.54
N PRO A 61 -12.67 9.33 10.43
CA PRO A 61 -13.33 8.18 9.86
C PRO A 61 -13.34 8.23 8.32
N TYR A 62 -12.21 7.90 7.69
CA TYR A 62 -12.14 7.69 6.24
C TYR A 62 -12.59 6.28 5.84
N PHE A 63 -13.79 5.85 6.28
CA PHE A 63 -14.24 4.45 6.23
C PHE A 63 -14.09 3.79 4.85
N LYS A 64 -14.37 4.51 3.76
CA LYS A 64 -14.24 3.98 2.39
C LYS A 64 -12.78 3.68 2.03
N SER A 65 -11.89 4.67 2.14
CA SER A 65 -10.47 4.50 1.82
C SER A 65 -9.77 3.54 2.79
N GLN A 66 -10.09 3.61 4.09
CA GLN A 66 -9.59 2.66 5.09
C GLN A 66 -9.98 1.22 4.75
N GLY A 67 -11.26 0.98 4.41
CA GLY A 67 -11.73 -0.35 4.03
C GLY A 67 -11.04 -0.89 2.78
N LEU A 68 -10.86 -0.05 1.75
CA LEU A 68 -10.15 -0.43 0.53
C LEU A 68 -8.68 -0.77 0.79
N ALA A 69 -7.98 0.05 1.58
CA ALA A 69 -6.59 -0.17 1.97
C ALA A 69 -6.40 -1.48 2.75
N ILE A 70 -7.24 -1.74 3.76
CA ILE A 70 -7.20 -3.00 4.52
C ILE A 70 -7.44 -4.18 3.59
N THR A 71 -8.46 -4.09 2.72
CA THR A 71 -8.82 -5.19 1.82
C THR A 71 -7.68 -5.48 0.83
N GLY A 72 -7.01 -4.44 0.31
CA GLY A 72 -5.81 -4.59 -0.51
C GLY A 72 -4.71 -5.38 0.21
N ILE A 73 -4.35 -4.97 1.43
CA ILE A 73 -3.35 -5.67 2.27
C ILE A 73 -3.70 -7.15 2.48
N ILE A 74 -4.99 -7.47 2.67
CA ILE A 74 -5.45 -8.86 2.81
C ILE A 74 -5.19 -9.65 1.51
N PHE A 75 -5.54 -9.10 0.35
CA PHE A 75 -5.27 -9.75 -0.94
C PHE A 75 -3.78 -9.90 -1.24
N LEU A 76 -2.95 -8.93 -0.85
CA LEU A 76 -1.50 -9.02 -0.94
C LEU A 76 -0.96 -10.15 -0.06
N SER A 77 -1.48 -10.28 1.16
CA SER A 77 -1.12 -11.37 2.09
C SER A 77 -1.49 -12.75 1.52
N ILE A 78 -2.70 -12.88 0.97
CA ILE A 78 -3.15 -14.11 0.28
C ILE A 78 -2.21 -14.42 -0.90
N SER A 79 -1.83 -13.42 -1.68
CA SER A 79 -0.91 -13.59 -2.81
C SER A 79 0.46 -14.12 -2.37
N ILE A 80 1.02 -13.62 -1.26
CA ILE A 80 2.27 -14.14 -0.67
C ILE A 80 2.11 -15.62 -0.29
N ILE A 81 1.00 -15.98 0.35
CA ILE A 81 0.72 -17.37 0.75
C ILE A 81 0.63 -18.26 -0.50
N LEU A 82 -0.14 -17.85 -1.51
CA LEU A 82 -0.28 -18.60 -2.77
C LEU A 82 1.06 -18.77 -3.49
N SER A 83 1.86 -17.70 -3.61
CA SER A 83 3.20 -17.75 -4.17
C SER A 83 4.13 -18.68 -3.39
N THR A 84 3.97 -18.75 -2.08
CA THR A 84 4.72 -19.68 -1.22
C THR A 84 4.29 -21.12 -1.47
N ILE A 85 2.99 -21.41 -1.56
CA ILE A 85 2.48 -22.76 -1.86
C ILE A 85 2.97 -23.23 -3.24
N GLN A 86 2.95 -22.35 -4.25
CA GLN A 86 3.48 -22.64 -5.61
C GLN A 86 4.96 -23.05 -5.60
N ARG A 87 5.75 -22.56 -4.65
CA ARG A 87 7.16 -22.95 -4.51
C ARG A 87 7.30 -24.45 -4.23
N TYR A 88 6.38 -25.01 -3.45
CA TYR A 88 6.36 -26.42 -3.07
C TYR A 88 5.58 -27.28 -4.09
N LYS A 89 4.42 -26.80 -4.52
CA LYS A 89 3.60 -27.43 -5.58
C LYS A 89 3.99 -26.86 -6.94
N LYS A 90 5.21 -27.17 -7.38
CA LYS A 90 5.73 -26.76 -8.69
C LYS A 90 4.70 -27.13 -9.77
N THR A 91 4.51 -26.25 -10.76
CA THR A 91 3.65 -26.42 -11.96
C THR A 91 2.12 -26.41 -11.79
N ASP A 92 1.57 -25.92 -10.68
CA ASP A 92 0.11 -25.68 -10.61
C ASP A 92 -0.30 -24.36 -11.31
N ARG A 93 -0.81 -24.47 -12.54
CA ARG A 93 -1.28 -23.32 -13.35
C ARG A 93 -2.46 -22.61 -12.71
N LEU A 94 -3.38 -23.36 -12.08
CA LEU A 94 -4.53 -22.78 -11.40
C LEU A 94 -4.05 -21.84 -10.29
N LEU A 95 -3.05 -22.29 -9.53
CA LEU A 95 -2.46 -21.50 -8.46
C LEU A 95 -1.81 -20.21 -9.00
N ALA A 96 -1.14 -20.27 -10.16
CA ALA A 96 -0.54 -19.09 -10.80
C ALA A 96 -1.60 -18.06 -11.23
N TYR A 97 -2.70 -18.51 -11.84
CA TYR A 97 -3.81 -17.63 -12.21
C TYR A 97 -4.46 -17.01 -10.97
N LEU A 98 -4.68 -17.79 -9.91
CA LEU A 98 -5.21 -17.27 -8.65
C LEU A 98 -4.32 -16.17 -8.07
N THR A 99 -3.00 -16.37 -8.02
CA THR A 99 -2.04 -15.33 -7.59
C THR A 99 -2.12 -14.08 -8.45
N ILE A 100 -2.22 -14.21 -9.78
CA ILE A 100 -2.35 -13.06 -10.68
C ILE A 100 -3.64 -12.29 -10.37
N THR A 101 -4.77 -12.99 -10.22
CA THR A 101 -6.06 -12.38 -9.90
C THR A 101 -6.02 -11.66 -8.55
N THR A 102 -5.49 -12.29 -7.51
CA THR A 102 -5.40 -11.67 -6.17
C THR A 102 -4.47 -10.46 -6.17
N LEU A 103 -3.34 -10.49 -6.88
CA LEU A 103 -2.44 -9.34 -7.01
C LEU A 103 -3.07 -8.20 -7.81
N THR A 104 -3.87 -8.52 -8.81
CA THR A 104 -4.57 -7.51 -9.62
C THR A 104 -5.62 -6.79 -8.77
N LEU A 105 -6.38 -7.54 -7.96
CA LEU A 105 -7.35 -6.98 -7.02
C LEU A 105 -6.67 -6.13 -5.95
N ASP A 106 -5.59 -6.60 -5.32
CA ASP A 106 -4.76 -5.81 -4.39
C ASP A 106 -4.35 -4.47 -5.01
N THR A 107 -3.68 -4.51 -6.16
CA THR A 107 -3.17 -3.32 -6.86
C THR A 107 -4.29 -2.32 -7.14
N LEU A 108 -5.45 -2.82 -7.62
CA LEU A 108 -6.61 -1.98 -7.91
C LEU A 108 -7.18 -1.34 -6.64
N LEU A 109 -7.32 -2.10 -5.56
CA LEU A 109 -7.88 -1.63 -4.29
C LEU A 109 -6.97 -0.58 -3.62
N LEU A 110 -5.66 -0.79 -3.64
CA LEU A 110 -4.69 0.18 -3.11
C LEU A 110 -4.70 1.49 -3.92
N ILE A 111 -4.75 1.41 -5.25
CA ILE A 111 -4.86 2.60 -6.10
C ILE A 111 -6.20 3.32 -5.86
N LEU A 112 -7.31 2.59 -5.78
CA LEU A 112 -8.63 3.16 -5.48
C LEU A 112 -8.66 3.83 -4.11
N SER A 113 -8.00 3.26 -3.10
CA SER A 113 -7.86 3.90 -1.79
C SER A 113 -7.20 5.28 -1.90
N CYS A 114 -6.15 5.40 -2.71
CA CYS A 114 -5.45 6.67 -2.95
C CYS A 114 -6.26 7.68 -3.78
N LEU A 115 -7.06 7.20 -4.73
CA LEU A 115 -7.89 8.06 -5.59
C LEU A 115 -9.15 8.56 -4.88
N LEU A 116 -9.76 7.71 -4.05
CA LEU A 116 -10.97 8.03 -3.29
C LEU A 116 -10.68 8.70 -1.95
N PHE A 117 -9.41 8.79 -1.55
CA PHE A 117 -9.02 9.58 -0.40
C PHE A 117 -9.42 11.05 -0.63
N PRO A 118 -10.18 11.68 0.29
CA PRO A 118 -10.73 13.01 0.07
C PRO A 118 -9.61 14.03 -0.13
N ARG A 119 -9.63 14.71 -1.28
CA ARG A 119 -8.68 15.77 -1.63
C ARG A 119 -9.36 17.12 -1.50
N GLU A 120 -9.02 17.89 -0.49
CA GLU A 120 -9.22 19.34 -0.56
C GLU A 120 -8.11 19.92 -1.45
N MET A 121 -8.43 20.11 -2.73
CA MET A 121 -7.47 20.37 -3.82
C MET A 121 -6.62 21.64 -3.69
N ASN A 122 -6.95 22.57 -2.78
CA ASN A 122 -6.36 23.90 -2.81
C ASN A 122 -5.19 24.14 -1.84
N ILE A 123 -4.86 23.22 -0.92
CA ILE A 123 -3.92 23.55 0.18
C ILE A 123 -3.03 22.37 0.63
N ARG A 124 -2.77 21.34 -0.20
CA ARG A 124 -2.06 20.14 0.29
C ARG A 124 -0.95 19.65 -0.65
N ARG A 125 0.26 19.45 -0.11
CA ARG A 125 1.36 18.74 -0.78
C ARG A 125 1.15 17.24 -0.62
N LEU A 126 1.48 16.46 -1.65
CA LEU A 126 1.52 15.00 -1.60
C LEU A 126 2.63 14.59 -0.61
N GLY A 127 2.27 13.81 0.39
CA GLY A 127 3.23 13.26 1.34
C GLY A 127 3.81 11.92 0.88
N TYR A 128 4.88 11.48 1.54
CA TYR A 128 5.64 10.30 1.15
C TYR A 128 4.91 8.97 1.38
N SER A 129 3.90 8.92 2.26
CA SER A 129 3.10 7.71 2.50
C SER A 129 2.42 7.23 1.22
N LEU A 130 1.92 8.17 0.40
CA LEU A 130 1.34 7.85 -0.91
C LEU A 130 2.38 7.28 -1.88
N SER A 131 3.61 7.80 -1.85
CA SER A 131 4.71 7.25 -2.65
C SER A 131 5.00 5.79 -2.29
N PHE A 132 4.98 5.44 -1.00
CA PHE A 132 5.15 4.05 -0.57
C PHE A 132 4.02 3.13 -1.07
N VAL A 133 2.76 3.58 -0.99
CA VAL A 133 1.63 2.80 -1.54
C VAL A 133 1.77 2.62 -3.05
N LEU A 134 2.15 3.67 -3.79
CA LEU A 134 2.38 3.58 -5.24
C LEU A 134 3.56 2.66 -5.60
N CYS A 135 4.66 2.73 -4.84
CA CYS A 135 5.80 1.82 -5.01
C CYS A 135 5.39 0.37 -4.77
N SER A 136 4.58 0.09 -3.74
CA SER A 136 4.01 -1.24 -3.52
C SER A 136 3.17 -1.69 -4.73
N SER A 137 2.25 -0.86 -5.21
CA SER A 137 1.43 -1.18 -6.38
C SER A 137 2.27 -1.49 -7.64
N LEU A 138 3.36 -0.75 -7.86
CA LEU A 138 4.30 -1.03 -8.97
C LEU A 138 5.02 -2.38 -8.80
N LEU A 139 5.44 -2.73 -7.58
CA LEU A 139 6.05 -4.02 -7.29
C LEU A 139 5.05 -5.19 -7.44
N SER A 140 3.80 -4.99 -7.02
CA SER A 140 2.72 -5.96 -7.24
C SER A 140 2.48 -6.16 -8.75
N PHE A 141 2.47 -5.09 -9.54
CA PHE A 141 2.31 -5.16 -11.00
C PHE A 141 3.49 -5.88 -11.69
N LEU A 142 4.72 -5.57 -11.28
CA LEU A 142 5.91 -6.29 -11.74
C LEU A 142 5.81 -7.79 -11.42
N THR A 143 5.33 -8.12 -10.23
CA THR A 143 5.17 -9.51 -9.80
C THR A 143 4.15 -10.26 -10.65
N ILE A 144 3.03 -9.62 -11.05
CA ILE A 144 2.07 -10.20 -11.99
C ILE A 144 2.77 -10.63 -13.27
N GLY A 145 3.60 -9.75 -13.85
CA GLY A 145 4.39 -10.07 -15.04
C GLY A 145 5.34 -11.25 -14.84
N LEU A 146 6.04 -11.29 -13.70
CA LEU A 146 6.97 -12.38 -13.37
C LEU A 146 6.26 -13.72 -13.15
N VAL A 147 5.11 -13.73 -12.47
CA VAL A 147 4.30 -14.94 -12.26
C VAL A 147 3.76 -15.45 -13.60
N ALA A 148 3.24 -14.56 -14.44
CA ALA A 148 2.76 -14.92 -15.78
C ALA A 148 3.88 -15.50 -16.67
N PHE A 149 5.07 -14.89 -16.63
CA PHE A 149 6.24 -15.37 -17.35
C PHE A 149 6.70 -16.75 -16.86
N ASN A 150 6.78 -16.94 -15.54
CA ASN A 150 7.16 -18.22 -14.91
C ASN A 150 6.16 -19.34 -15.25
N ALA A 151 4.85 -19.01 -15.30
CA ALA A 151 3.79 -19.94 -15.66
C ALA A 151 3.85 -20.37 -17.14
N ARG A 152 4.38 -19.53 -18.05
CA ARG A 152 4.59 -19.87 -19.45
C ARG A 152 5.86 -20.69 -19.68
N THR A 153 6.99 -20.30 -19.10
CA THR A 153 8.28 -20.98 -19.28
C THR A 153 8.27 -22.41 -18.72
N SER A 154 7.53 -22.66 -17.64
CA SER A 154 7.37 -24.01 -17.09
C SER A 154 6.58 -24.98 -18.00
N GLN A 155 6.09 -24.52 -19.17
CA GLN A 155 5.35 -25.35 -20.15
C GLN A 155 6.21 -25.73 -21.37
N SER A 156 7.29 -24.99 -21.63
CA SER A 156 8.14 -25.16 -22.82
C SER A 156 9.32 -26.10 -22.59
N ILE A 157 9.38 -26.75 -21.44
CA ILE A 157 10.36 -27.79 -21.05
C ILE A 157 9.55 -29.04 -20.72
#